data_AF-A0A713VDH8-F1
#
_entry.id   AF-A0A713VDH8-F1
#
_cell.length_a   1.000
_cell.length_b   1.000
_cell.length_c   1.000
_cell.angle_alpha   90.00
_cell.angle_beta   90.00
_cell.angle_gamma   90.00
#
_symmetry.space_group_name_H-M   'P 1'
#
loop_
_entity.id
_entity.type
_entity.pdbx_description
1 polymer ?
#
loop_
_entity_poly.entity_id
_entity_poly.type
_entity_poly.pdbx_seq_one_letter_code
_entity_poly.pdbx_strand_id
1 'polypeptide(L)'
;MRIFVDDGSTNIKLAWMEEGAVKTLISPNSFKPEWSMTLLTDSSVPASANYEIDGEKYSFDQLSPDAVRTTETRYQYSDVNVVAIHHALMQSGIEPQPVDVVVTLPLGEYLDENDQPNMANIERKKANVKRAVAVQGRESFTVRKVSVLPESVPAGFSVLKDLDDLDSLLIVDIGGTTLDIAHVR
;
A
#
# COMPACT_ATOMS: atom_id res chain seq x y z
N MET A 1 12.71 10.55 -4.31
CA MET A 1 12.51 9.28 -5.04
C MET A 1 11.02 9.06 -5.30
N ARG A 2 10.62 8.38 -6.39
CA ARG A 2 9.22 8.01 -6.66
C ARG A 2 9.03 6.50 -6.54
N ILE A 3 7.99 6.08 -5.80
CA ILE A 3 7.68 4.67 -5.54
C ILE A 3 6.21 4.42 -5.89
N PHE A 4 5.96 3.35 -6.63
CA PHE A 4 4.62 2.85 -6.93
C PHE A 4 4.26 1.80 -5.89
N VAL A 5 3.06 1.92 -5.35
CA VAL A 5 2.58 1.14 -4.22
C VAL A 5 1.20 0.63 -4.59
N ASP A 6 1.06 -0.66 -4.83
CA ASP A 6 -0.23 -1.33 -4.82
C ASP A 6 -0.44 -1.83 -3.39
N ASP A 7 -1.21 -1.08 -2.62
CA ASP A 7 -1.42 -1.26 -1.19
C ASP A 7 -2.70 -2.02 -0.86
N GLY A 8 -2.89 -3.14 -1.56
CA GLY A 8 -3.98 -4.08 -1.30
C GLY A 8 -3.99 -4.63 0.13
N SER A 9 -5.18 -5.01 0.61
CA SER A 9 -5.41 -5.46 1.99
C SER A 9 -4.64 -6.71 2.42
N THR A 10 -4.22 -7.56 1.47
CA THR A 10 -3.47 -8.79 1.76
C THR A 10 -1.96 -8.57 1.74
N ASN A 11 -1.46 -7.88 0.71
CA ASN A 11 -0.05 -7.60 0.51
C ASN A 11 0.11 -6.21 -0.07
N ILE A 12 1.13 -5.49 0.39
CA ILE A 12 1.68 -4.30 -0.23
C ILE A 12 2.69 -4.72 -1.28
N LYS A 13 2.56 -4.19 -2.50
CA LYS A 13 3.51 -4.41 -3.60
C LYS A 13 4.15 -3.09 -3.95
N LEU A 14 5.48 -3.03 -3.91
CA LEU A 14 6.27 -1.88 -4.28
C LEU A 14 6.90 -2.09 -5.65
N ALA A 15 6.99 -1.02 -6.43
CA ALA A 15 7.85 -0.94 -7.59
C ALA A 15 8.55 0.43 -7.67
N TRP A 16 9.84 0.44 -8.00
CA TRP A 16 10.60 1.67 -8.20
C TRP A 16 11.71 1.48 -9.23
N MET A 17 12.25 2.60 -9.71
CA MET A 17 13.42 2.60 -10.59
C MET A 17 14.70 2.80 -9.78
N GLU A 18 15.68 1.95 -10.00
CA GLU A 18 17.02 2.04 -9.41
C GLU A 18 18.05 1.62 -10.47
N GLU A 19 19.03 2.47 -10.74
CA GLU A 19 20.09 2.23 -11.73
C GLU A 19 19.57 1.83 -13.13
N GLY A 20 18.40 2.36 -13.53
CA GLY A 20 17.78 2.06 -14.82
C GLY A 20 17.02 0.72 -14.87
N ALA A 21 16.95 -0.03 -13.77
CA ALA A 21 16.16 -1.24 -13.65
C ALA A 21 14.92 -1.04 -12.75
N VAL A 22 13.85 -1.75 -13.05
CA VAL A 22 12.68 -1.84 -12.17
C VAL A 22 13.02 -2.81 -11.03
N LYS A 23 12.86 -2.35 -9.80
CA LYS A 23 12.91 -3.17 -8.58
C LYS A 23 11.51 -3.35 -8.04
N THR A 24 11.27 -4.48 -7.39
CA THR A 24 9.96 -4.82 -6.81
C THR A 24 10.11 -5.45 -5.43
N LEU A 25 9.14 -5.22 -4.56
CA LEU A 25 9.05 -5.89 -3.26
C LEU A 25 7.59 -6.23 -2.93
N ILE A 26 7.35 -7.37 -2.31
CA ILE A 26 6.05 -7.73 -1.75
C ILE A 26 6.20 -7.84 -0.23
N SER A 27 5.31 -7.17 0.49
CA SER A 27 5.23 -7.22 1.96
C SER A 27 3.82 -7.62 2.38
N PRO A 28 3.65 -8.65 3.23
CA PRO A 28 2.34 -9.02 3.73
C PRO A 28 1.79 -7.96 4.69
N ASN A 29 0.47 -7.92 4.79
CA ASN A 29 -0.23 -7.08 5.75
C ASN A 29 -0.64 -7.90 6.98
N SER A 30 0.16 -7.81 8.05
CA SER A 30 -0.09 -8.56 9.28
C SER A 30 0.46 -7.79 10.48
N PHE A 31 -0.39 -6.94 11.07
CA PHE A 31 -0.02 -6.04 12.17
C PHE A 31 -0.90 -6.24 13.39
N LYS A 32 -0.27 -6.26 14.56
CA LYS A 32 -0.95 -6.25 15.87
C LYS A 32 -1.10 -4.82 16.38
N PRO A 33 -2.19 -4.47 17.08
CA PRO A 33 -2.43 -3.13 17.63
C PRO A 33 -1.67 -2.90 18.96
N GLU A 34 -0.42 -3.34 19.00
CA GLU A 34 0.49 -3.16 20.14
C GLU A 34 1.94 -3.33 19.67
N TRP A 35 2.89 -2.80 20.43
CA TRP A 35 4.31 -3.10 20.20
C TRP A 35 4.66 -4.50 20.69
N SER A 36 5.54 -5.17 19.94
CA SER A 36 6.09 -6.46 20.33
C SER A 36 7.45 -6.27 21.01
N MET A 37 7.69 -6.97 22.11
CA MET A 37 8.99 -7.01 22.77
C MET A 37 9.80 -8.20 22.26
N THR A 38 10.98 -7.96 21.69
CA THR A 38 11.96 -9.03 21.46
C THR A 38 12.74 -9.24 22.75
N LEU A 39 12.45 -10.33 23.48
CA LEU A 39 13.08 -10.64 24.77
C LEU A 39 14.46 -11.31 24.62
N LEU A 40 14.80 -11.83 23.44
CA LEU A 40 16.04 -12.55 23.20
C LEU A 40 17.03 -11.66 22.44
N THR A 41 18.11 -11.29 23.14
CA THR A 41 19.24 -10.50 22.65
C THR A 41 20.29 -11.34 21.92
N ASP A 42 19.90 -12.53 21.42
CA ASP A 42 20.77 -13.20 20.44
C ASP A 42 20.74 -12.36 19.17
N SER A 43 21.93 -12.01 18.67
CA SER A 43 22.12 -11.11 17.52
C SER A 43 21.55 -11.70 16.22
N SER A 44 21.07 -12.93 16.27
CA SER A 44 20.43 -13.70 15.20
C SER A 44 18.92 -13.40 15.05
N VAL A 45 18.26 -12.84 16.07
CA VAL A 45 16.81 -12.53 16.01
C VAL A 45 16.65 -11.05 15.63
N PRO A 46 16.01 -10.74 14.48
CA PRO A 46 15.72 -9.36 14.11
C PRO A 46 14.87 -8.69 15.21
N ALA A 47 15.23 -7.46 15.56
CA ALA A 47 14.41 -6.66 16.46
C ALA A 47 12.98 -6.54 15.91
N SER A 48 11.98 -6.57 16.81
CA SER A 48 10.58 -6.37 16.46
C SER A 48 10.40 -5.10 15.65
N ALA A 49 9.71 -5.22 14.50
CA ALA A 49 9.35 -4.08 13.70
C ALA A 49 8.15 -3.35 14.34
N ASN A 50 8.46 -2.39 15.21
CA ASN A 50 7.50 -1.59 15.97
C ASN A 50 7.32 -0.19 15.35
N TYR A 51 6.07 0.23 15.26
CA TYR A 51 5.62 1.46 14.60
C TYR A 51 4.69 2.26 15.50
N GLU A 52 4.75 3.59 15.40
CA GLU A 52 3.81 4.49 16.07
C GLU A 52 3.24 5.49 15.06
N ILE A 53 1.92 5.69 15.10
CA ILE A 53 1.19 6.64 14.26
C ILE A 53 0.12 7.30 15.12
N ASP A 54 0.12 8.63 15.18
CA ASP A 54 -0.83 9.44 15.98
C ASP A 54 -1.03 8.95 17.44
N GLY A 55 0.03 8.43 18.06
CA GLY A 55 0.04 7.91 19.43
C GLY A 55 -0.37 6.44 19.57
N GLU A 56 -0.88 5.83 18.50
CA GLU A 56 -1.25 4.41 18.45
C GLU A 56 -0.04 3.56 18.06
N LYS A 57 0.04 2.35 18.64
CA LYS A 57 1.19 1.46 18.51
C LYS A 57 0.85 0.21 17.72
N TYR A 58 1.75 -0.14 16.81
CA TYR A 58 1.61 -1.33 15.98
C TYR A 58 2.91 -2.11 15.89
N SER A 59 2.82 -3.42 15.68
CA SER A 59 3.97 -4.26 15.38
C SER A 59 3.65 -5.26 14.28
N PHE A 60 4.63 -5.52 13.43
CA PHE A 60 4.50 -6.53 12.39
C PHE A 60 4.71 -7.93 12.95
N ASP A 61 3.82 -8.85 12.61
CA ASP A 61 3.91 -10.26 12.98
C ASP A 61 3.17 -11.12 11.95
N GLN A 62 3.92 -11.78 11.06
CA GLN A 62 3.36 -12.53 9.93
C GLN A 62 2.52 -13.75 10.35
N LEU A 63 2.73 -14.28 11.55
CA LEU A 63 2.08 -15.51 12.02
C LEU A 63 1.03 -15.24 13.09
N SER A 64 0.79 -13.97 13.43
CA SER A 64 -0.12 -13.64 14.52
C SER A 64 -1.59 -13.91 14.16
N PRO A 65 -2.32 -14.68 14.98
CA PRO A 65 -3.77 -14.76 14.88
C PRO A 65 -4.47 -13.46 15.31
N ASP A 66 -3.76 -12.57 16.02
CA ASP A 66 -4.25 -11.30 16.54
C ASP A 66 -4.04 -10.13 15.55
N ALA A 67 -3.61 -10.44 14.33
CA ALA A 67 -3.47 -9.45 13.27
C ALA A 67 -4.81 -8.75 13.00
N VAL A 68 -4.76 -7.41 12.87
CA VAL A 68 -5.94 -6.60 12.53
C VAL A 68 -6.52 -7.07 11.20
N ARG A 69 -7.84 -7.32 11.16
CA ARG A 69 -8.53 -7.66 9.91
C ARG A 69 -8.50 -6.49 8.94
N THR A 70 -7.99 -6.75 7.74
CA THR A 70 -7.76 -5.73 6.70
C THR A 70 -8.63 -5.93 5.47
N THR A 71 -9.47 -6.96 5.45
CA THR A 71 -10.25 -7.42 4.28
C THR A 71 -11.45 -6.54 3.95
N GLU A 72 -11.65 -5.44 4.68
CA GLU A 72 -12.76 -4.51 4.52
C GLU A 72 -12.27 -3.24 3.83
N THR A 73 -13.13 -2.61 3.02
CA THR A 73 -12.81 -1.39 2.27
C THR A 73 -12.24 -0.26 3.14
N ARG A 74 -12.68 -0.16 4.41
CA ARG A 74 -12.17 0.82 5.37
C ARG A 74 -10.66 0.72 5.62
N TYR A 75 -10.05 -0.44 5.34
CA TYR A 75 -8.61 -0.63 5.44
C TYR A 75 -7.84 0.45 4.68
N GLN A 76 -8.32 0.83 3.48
CA GLN A 76 -7.67 1.80 2.61
C GLN A 76 -7.48 3.19 3.25
N TYR A 77 -8.25 3.49 4.30
CA TYR A 77 -8.21 4.76 5.04
C TYR A 77 -7.77 4.58 6.50
N SER A 78 -7.22 3.43 6.85
CA SER A 78 -6.85 3.06 8.22
C SER A 78 -5.38 3.35 8.52
N ASP A 79 -5.07 3.42 9.81
CA ASP A 79 -3.72 3.53 10.37
C ASP A 79 -2.86 2.33 9.93
N VAL A 80 -3.45 1.13 9.93
CA VAL A 80 -2.76 -0.12 9.52
C VAL A 80 -2.33 -0.06 8.07
N ASN A 81 -3.09 0.60 7.17
CA ASN A 81 -2.64 0.79 5.79
C ASN A 81 -1.40 1.68 5.71
N VAL A 82 -1.36 2.80 6.45
CA VAL A 82 -0.19 3.69 6.49
C VAL A 82 1.03 2.96 7.08
N VAL A 83 0.83 2.25 8.18
CA VAL A 83 1.87 1.43 8.82
C VAL A 83 2.37 0.34 7.87
N ALA A 84 1.50 -0.34 7.13
CA ALA A 84 1.88 -1.37 6.17
C ALA A 84 2.71 -0.81 5.00
N ILE A 85 2.34 0.36 4.47
CA ILE A 85 3.13 1.06 3.45
C ILE A 85 4.52 1.39 3.99
N HIS A 86 4.60 1.99 5.19
CA HIS A 86 5.88 2.30 5.81
C HIS A 86 6.71 1.06 6.10
N HIS A 87 6.11 -0.03 6.57
CA HIS A 87 6.80 -1.30 6.77
C HIS A 87 7.40 -1.81 5.45
N ALA A 88 6.64 -1.83 4.35
CA ALA A 88 7.13 -2.23 3.04
C ALA A 88 8.30 -1.35 2.57
N LEU A 89 8.22 -0.02 2.79
CA LEU A 89 9.33 0.89 2.50
C LEU A 89 10.58 0.54 3.33
N MET A 90 10.42 0.22 4.62
CA MET A 90 11.55 -0.20 5.47
C MET A 90 12.16 -1.55 5.03
N GLN A 91 11.40 -2.42 4.36
CA GLN A 91 11.89 -3.68 3.80
C GLN A 91 12.53 -3.53 2.41
N SER A 92 12.34 -2.40 1.73
CA SER A 92 12.81 -2.18 0.35
C SER A 92 14.33 -2.15 0.19
N GLY A 93 15.08 -1.95 1.28
CA GLY A 93 16.53 -1.70 1.25
C GLY A 93 16.90 -0.25 0.92
N ILE A 94 15.92 0.61 0.59
CA ILE A 94 16.12 2.04 0.37
C ILE A 94 16.42 2.71 1.72
N GLU A 95 17.39 3.60 1.77
CA GLU A 95 17.63 4.42 2.96
C GLU A 95 16.44 5.37 3.22
N PRO A 96 15.94 5.47 4.47
CA PRO A 96 14.86 6.38 4.84
C PRO A 96 15.12 7.80 4.33
N GLN A 97 14.18 8.30 3.53
CA GLN A 97 14.29 9.61 2.89
C GLN A 97 12.91 10.16 2.53
N PRO A 98 12.82 11.42 2.09
CA PRO A 98 11.60 11.94 1.52
C PRO A 98 11.23 11.27 0.18
N VAL A 99 10.04 10.71 0.10
CA VAL A 99 9.53 9.97 -1.07
C VAL A 99 8.23 10.55 -1.59
N ASP A 100 8.01 10.40 -2.89
CA ASP A 100 6.73 10.64 -3.54
C ASP A 100 6.13 9.28 -3.89
N VAL A 101 4.89 9.03 -3.47
CA VAL A 101 4.24 7.72 -3.67
C VAL A 101 3.06 7.83 -4.63
N VAL A 102 2.87 6.78 -5.41
CA VAL A 102 1.65 6.53 -6.19
C VAL A 102 0.99 5.31 -5.57
N VAL A 103 -0.18 5.47 -4.95
CA VAL A 103 -0.95 4.41 -4.28
C VAL A 103 -2.19 4.03 -5.08
N THR A 104 -2.88 2.97 -4.68
CA THR A 104 -4.11 2.53 -5.33
C THR A 104 -5.36 2.71 -4.46
N LEU A 105 -6.52 2.70 -5.10
CA LEU A 105 -7.81 2.49 -4.47
C LEU A 105 -8.59 1.43 -5.28
N PRO A 106 -9.35 0.54 -4.62
CA PRO A 106 -10.28 -0.35 -5.30
C PRO A 106 -11.21 0.43 -6.23
N LEU A 107 -11.63 -0.18 -7.34
CA LEU A 107 -12.43 0.51 -8.36
C LEU A 107 -13.68 1.19 -7.80
N GLY A 108 -14.44 0.47 -6.97
CA GLY A 108 -15.65 1.00 -6.33
C GLY A 108 -15.39 2.12 -5.30
N GLU A 109 -14.15 2.33 -4.88
CA GLU A 109 -13.76 3.46 -4.03
C GLU A 109 -13.19 4.63 -4.83
N TYR A 110 -12.53 4.34 -5.95
CA TYR A 110 -11.95 5.34 -6.83
C TYR A 110 -13.01 6.02 -7.69
N LEU A 111 -13.99 5.27 -8.19
CA LEU A 111 -15.08 5.76 -9.03
C LEU A 111 -16.36 5.95 -8.21
N ASP A 112 -17.15 6.95 -8.57
CA ASP A 112 -18.50 7.15 -8.06
C ASP A 112 -19.54 6.36 -8.87
N GLU A 113 -20.82 6.52 -8.53
CA GLU A 113 -21.94 5.85 -9.20
C GLU A 113 -22.12 6.21 -10.70
N ASN A 114 -21.40 7.22 -11.19
CA ASN A 114 -21.42 7.68 -12.57
C ASN A 114 -20.07 7.41 -13.30
N ASP A 115 -19.27 6.49 -12.77
CA ASP A 115 -17.93 6.16 -13.28
C ASP A 115 -16.98 7.37 -13.35
N GLN A 116 -17.18 8.38 -12.51
CA GLN A 116 -16.29 9.54 -12.39
C GLN A 116 -15.38 9.41 -11.16
N PRO A 117 -14.18 10.00 -11.17
CA PRO A 117 -13.30 9.97 -10.01
C PRO A 117 -13.97 10.55 -8.75
N ASN A 118 -14.14 9.73 -7.72
CA ASN A 118 -14.63 10.15 -6.42
C ASN A 118 -13.54 10.94 -5.69
N MET A 119 -13.52 12.25 -5.91
CA MET A 119 -12.49 13.13 -5.37
C MET A 119 -12.47 13.16 -3.83
N ALA A 120 -13.60 12.92 -3.15
CA ALA A 120 -13.64 12.86 -1.70
C ALA A 120 -12.85 11.66 -1.17
N ASN A 121 -13.05 10.47 -1.76
CA ASN A 121 -12.30 9.27 -1.42
C ASN A 121 -10.81 9.39 -1.78
N ILE A 122 -10.51 9.94 -2.96
CA ILE A 122 -9.12 10.16 -3.41
C ILE A 122 -8.37 11.10 -2.46
N GLU A 123 -8.96 12.22 -2.07
CA GLU A 123 -8.30 13.14 -1.13
C GLU A 123 -8.22 12.56 0.28
N ARG A 124 -9.21 11.78 0.72
CA ARG A 124 -9.14 11.04 1.98
C ARG A 124 -7.99 10.04 1.98
N LYS A 125 -7.79 9.29 0.89
CA LYS A 125 -6.66 8.37 0.74
C LYS A 125 -5.32 9.10 0.80
N LYS A 126 -5.19 10.21 0.07
CA LYS A 126 -3.98 11.06 0.11
C LYS A 126 -3.69 11.60 1.50
N ALA A 127 -4.71 12.07 2.21
CA ALA A 127 -4.57 12.56 3.58
C ALA A 127 -4.11 11.45 4.52
N ASN A 128 -4.68 10.24 4.41
CA ASN A 128 -4.27 9.10 5.22
C ASN A 128 -2.80 8.73 5.00
N VAL A 129 -2.40 8.51 3.73
CA VAL A 129 -1.03 8.06 3.38
C VAL A 129 0.04 9.11 3.70
N LYS A 130 -0.32 10.39 3.83
CA LYS A 130 0.61 11.45 4.22
C LYS A 130 0.92 11.50 5.73
N ARG A 131 0.18 10.76 6.57
CA ARG A 131 0.40 10.74 8.02
C ARG A 131 1.81 10.22 8.34
N ALA A 132 2.42 10.79 9.38
CA ALA A 132 3.76 10.40 9.80
C ALA A 132 3.73 9.10 10.59
N VAL A 133 4.70 8.23 10.34
CA VAL A 133 4.90 6.98 11.09
C VAL A 133 6.31 6.97 11.67
N ALA A 134 6.43 6.81 12.99
CA ALA A 134 7.70 6.61 13.66
C ALA A 134 8.07 5.13 13.69
N VAL A 135 9.33 4.80 13.40
CA VAL A 135 9.87 3.43 13.49
C VAL A 135 10.78 3.34 14.71
N GLN A 136 10.55 2.35 15.59
CA GLN A 136 11.35 2.21 16.80
C GLN A 136 12.84 2.01 16.45
N GLY A 137 13.69 2.89 16.98
CA GLY A 137 15.15 2.77 16.88
C GLY A 137 15.73 3.02 15.48
N ARG A 138 14.95 3.56 14.54
CA ARG A 138 15.38 3.83 13.16
C ARG A 138 14.79 5.16 12.66
N GLU A 139 15.43 5.73 11.64
CA GLU A 139 14.82 6.83 10.89
C GLU A 139 13.62 6.32 10.05
N SER A 140 12.64 7.21 9.87
CA SER A 140 11.43 6.94 9.10
C SER A 140 11.48 7.59 7.72
N PHE A 141 10.86 6.94 6.74
CA PHE A 141 10.50 7.61 5.49
C PHE A 141 9.56 8.78 5.74
N THR A 142 9.63 9.82 4.89
CA THR A 142 8.66 10.92 4.88
C THR A 142 7.94 10.96 3.55
N VAL A 143 6.61 10.75 3.55
CA VAL A 143 5.80 10.84 2.34
C VAL A 143 5.49 12.32 2.03
N ARG A 144 6.08 12.85 0.96
CA ARG A 144 5.89 14.27 0.56
C ARG A 144 4.67 14.47 -0.33
N LYS A 145 4.55 13.65 -1.37
CA LYS A 145 3.49 13.73 -2.37
C LYS A 145 2.83 12.36 -2.52
N VAL A 146 1.50 12.38 -2.61
CA VAL A 146 0.68 11.19 -2.86
C VAL A 146 -0.15 11.42 -4.12
N SER A 147 -0.05 10.49 -5.06
CA SER A 147 -0.95 10.34 -6.20
C SER A 147 -1.74 9.05 -6.02
N VAL A 148 -2.98 8.99 -6.50
CA VAL A 148 -3.85 7.81 -6.37
C VAL A 148 -4.30 7.38 -7.75
N LEU A 149 -4.20 6.09 -8.04
CA LEU A 149 -4.72 5.45 -9.25
C LEU A 149 -5.83 4.46 -8.87
N PRO A 150 -6.78 4.17 -9.78
CA PRO A 150 -7.68 3.04 -9.59
C PRO A 150 -6.89 1.73 -9.70
N GLU A 151 -7.32 0.71 -8.96
CA GLU A 151 -6.92 -0.68 -9.21
C GLU A 151 -7.40 -1.16 -10.60
N SER A 152 -6.86 -2.28 -11.05
CA SER A 152 -7.14 -2.92 -12.35
C SER A 152 -6.74 -2.13 -13.61
N VAL A 153 -7.21 -0.89 -13.81
CA VAL A 153 -7.01 -0.12 -15.07
C VAL A 153 -5.53 0.06 -15.46
N PRO A 154 -4.60 0.42 -14.55
CA PRO A 154 -3.19 0.55 -14.90
C PRO A 154 -2.56 -0.74 -15.44
N ALA A 155 -3.06 -1.91 -15.04
CA ALA A 155 -2.55 -3.20 -15.52
C ALA A 155 -2.93 -3.49 -16.98
N GLY A 156 -4.09 -2.99 -17.43
CA GLY A 156 -4.56 -3.13 -18.81
C GLY A 156 -4.07 -2.05 -19.76
N PHE A 157 -3.39 -1.01 -19.27
CA PHE A 157 -3.10 0.20 -20.06
C PHE A 157 -2.28 -0.07 -21.34
N SER A 158 -1.33 -1.01 -21.29
CA SER A 158 -0.54 -1.38 -22.47
C SER A 158 -1.39 -1.99 -23.59
N VAL A 159 -2.42 -2.76 -23.23
CA VAL A 159 -3.37 -3.34 -24.18
C VAL A 159 -4.33 -2.27 -24.68
N LEU A 160 -4.90 -1.46 -23.76
CA LEU A 160 -5.82 -0.37 -24.09
C LEU A 160 -5.25 0.62 -25.10
N LYS A 161 -3.95 0.93 -25.01
CA LYS A 161 -3.29 1.87 -25.92
C LYS A 161 -3.35 1.44 -27.40
N ASP A 162 -3.43 0.14 -27.65
CA ASP A 162 -3.36 -0.42 -29.00
C ASP A 162 -4.75 -0.88 -29.51
N LEU A 163 -5.81 -0.68 -28.73
CA LEU A 163 -7.19 -1.00 -29.11
C LEU A 163 -7.79 0.08 -30.02
N ASP A 164 -8.64 -0.34 -30.95
CA ASP A 164 -9.47 0.57 -31.76
C ASP A 164 -10.61 1.15 -30.90
N ASP A 165 -11.14 2.32 -31.29
CA ASP A 165 -12.22 3.00 -30.56
C ASP A 165 -13.51 2.16 -30.42
N LEU A 166 -13.68 1.12 -31.26
CA LEU A 166 -14.80 0.18 -31.21
C LEU A 166 -14.53 -1.07 -30.34
N ASP A 167 -13.27 -1.32 -30.00
CA ASP A 167 -12.90 -2.43 -29.15
C ASP A 167 -13.05 -2.07 -27.67
N SER A 168 -12.92 -3.08 -26.81
CA SER A 168 -12.96 -2.88 -25.36
C SER A 168 -12.21 -3.98 -24.64
N LEU A 169 -11.69 -3.66 -23.46
CA LEU A 169 -10.97 -4.58 -22.59
C LEU A 169 -11.81 -4.91 -21.35
N LEU A 170 -11.99 -6.20 -21.08
CA LEU A 170 -12.48 -6.69 -19.80
C LEU A 170 -11.28 -7.08 -18.93
N ILE A 171 -11.12 -6.39 -17.80
CA ILE A 171 -10.09 -6.68 -16.79
C ILE A 171 -10.77 -7.39 -15.63
N VAL A 172 -10.26 -8.57 -15.27
CA VAL A 172 -10.75 -9.38 -14.15
C VAL A 172 -9.63 -9.51 -13.12
N ASP A 173 -9.76 -8.82 -12.00
CA ASP A 173 -8.77 -8.74 -10.94
C ASP A 173 -9.20 -9.61 -9.76
N ILE A 174 -8.41 -10.66 -9.48
CA ILE A 174 -8.67 -11.61 -8.40
C ILE A 174 -7.65 -11.35 -7.28
N GLY A 175 -8.10 -10.59 -6.28
CA GLY A 175 -7.33 -10.30 -5.08
C GLY A 175 -7.37 -11.42 -4.05
N GLY A 176 -6.70 -11.21 -2.91
CA GLY A 176 -6.74 -12.15 -1.80
C GLY A 176 -8.14 -12.26 -1.17
N THR A 177 -8.93 -11.19 -1.21
CA THR A 177 -10.28 -11.14 -0.62
C THR A 177 -11.33 -10.44 -1.49
N THR A 178 -10.95 -9.96 -2.68
CA THR A 178 -11.86 -9.24 -3.58
C THR A 178 -11.80 -9.83 -4.98
N LEU A 179 -12.87 -9.61 -5.74
CA LEU A 179 -12.94 -9.82 -7.17
C LEU A 179 -13.46 -8.52 -7.76
N ASP A 180 -12.60 -7.82 -8.49
CA ASP A 180 -12.91 -6.54 -9.11
C ASP A 180 -12.92 -6.73 -10.64
N ILE A 181 -13.99 -6.30 -11.29
CA ILE A 181 -14.17 -6.45 -12.74
C ILE A 181 -14.36 -5.06 -13.35
N ALA A 182 -13.50 -4.70 -14.29
CA ALA A 182 -13.55 -3.45 -15.02
C ALA A 182 -13.78 -3.72 -16.51
N HIS A 183 -14.71 -2.99 -17.13
CA HIS A 183 -14.87 -2.94 -18.58
C HIS A 183 -14.46 -1.56 -19.07
N VAL A 184 -13.41 -1.49 -19.89
CA VAL A 184 -12.82 -0.24 -20.35
C VAL A 184 -12.85 -0.20 -21.87
N ARG A 185 -13.22 0.96 -22.42
CA ARG A 185 -13.09 1.29 -23.84
C ARG A 185 -11.94 2.25 -24.02
#